data_AF-A0A6I6CBM3-F1
#
_entry.id   AF-A0A6I6CBM3-F1
#
_cell.length_a   1.000
_cell.length_b   1.000
_cell.length_c   1.000
_cell.angle_alpha   90.00
_cell.angle_beta   90.00
_cell.angle_gamma   90.00
#
_symmetry.space_group_name_H-M   'P 1'
#
loop_
_entity.id
_entity.type
_entity.pdbx_description
1 polymer ?
#
loop_
_entity_poly.entity_id
_entity_poly.type
_entity_poly.pdbx_seq_one_letter_code
_entity_poly.pdbx_strand_id
1 'polypeptide(L)'
;MRRYLKRNEKNKIEIIKAVIDEKLSKKAAAIKICQTIRNVNLLIKKYKKYGYTAFIHKNTGRMSNKKIKHQISDRIIDLYINKYENIIINTF
;
A
#
# COMPACT_ATOMS: atom_id res chain seq x y z
N MET A 1 -9.70 -13.80 -4.60
CA MET A 1 -9.44 -12.48 -5.22
C MET A 1 -7.93 -12.24 -5.30
N ARG A 2 -7.34 -12.25 -6.51
CA ARG A 2 -5.89 -12.12 -6.73
C ARG A 2 -5.53 -10.62 -6.73
N ARG A 3 -4.96 -10.10 -5.64
CA ARG A 3 -4.62 -8.67 -5.51
C ARG A 3 -3.29 -8.36 -6.22
N TYR A 4 -3.29 -7.34 -7.07
CA TYR A 4 -2.08 -6.82 -7.67
C TYR A 4 -1.22 -6.08 -6.63
N LEU A 5 0.08 -6.38 -6.61
CA LEU A 5 1.06 -5.70 -5.77
C LEU A 5 1.24 -4.25 -6.22
N LYS A 6 1.33 -3.31 -5.27
CA LYS A 6 1.69 -1.91 -5.56
C LYS A 6 3.11 -1.85 -6.13
N ARG A 7 3.41 -0.81 -6.90
CA ARG A 7 4.75 -0.62 -7.51
C ARG A 7 5.89 -0.76 -6.50
N ASN A 8 5.76 -0.15 -5.32
CA ASN A 8 6.77 -0.25 -4.26
C ASN A 8 6.91 -1.68 -3.69
N GLU A 9 5.82 -2.43 -3.60
CA GLU A 9 5.85 -3.83 -3.15
C GLU A 9 6.55 -4.71 -4.20
N LYS A 10 6.26 -4.49 -5.49
CA LYS A 10 6.92 -5.18 -6.62
C LYS A 10 8.42 -4.92 -6.66
N ASN A 11 8.82 -3.64 -6.62
CA ASN A 11 10.24 -3.27 -6.64
C ASN A 11 11.03 -3.94 -5.51
N LYS A 12 10.45 -3.97 -4.29
CA LYS A 12 11.08 -4.65 -3.15
C LYS A 12 11.23 -6.15 -3.38
N ILE A 13 10.20 -6.81 -3.94
CA ILE A 13 10.27 -8.24 -4.25
C ILE A 13 11.35 -8.52 -5.29
N GLU A 14 11.44 -7.74 -6.36
CA GLU A 14 12.45 -7.92 -7.42
C GLU A 14 13.86 -7.79 -6.87
N ILE A 15 14.11 -6.76 -6.05
CA ILE A 15 15.43 -6.56 -5.43
C ILE A 15 15.76 -7.72 -4.49
N ILE A 16 14.81 -8.18 -3.66
CA ILE A 16 15.04 -9.29 -2.74
C ILE A 16 15.24 -10.62 -3.48
N LYS A 17 14.51 -10.85 -4.57
CA LYS A 17 14.73 -12.00 -5.46
C LYS A 17 16.13 -11.97 -6.06
N ALA A 18 16.58 -10.82 -6.58
CA ALA A 18 17.93 -10.68 -7.11
C ALA A 18 19.02 -10.98 -6.06
N VAL A 19 18.77 -10.69 -4.79
CA VAL A 19 19.70 -11.07 -3.69
C VAL A 19 19.68 -12.57 -3.42
N ILE A 20 18.52 -13.21 -3.50
CA ILE A 20 18.38 -14.66 -3.30
C ILE A 20 19.02 -15.43 -4.45
N ASP A 21 18.88 -14.93 -5.68
CA ASP A 21 19.47 -15.50 -6.90
C ASP A 21 20.97 -15.14 -7.02
N GLU A 22 21.57 -14.56 -5.97
CA GLU A 22 22.98 -14.17 -5.88
C GLU A 22 23.44 -13.13 -6.94
N LYS A 23 22.50 -12.49 -7.65
CA LYS A 23 22.74 -11.44 -8.64
C LYS A 23 22.99 -10.06 -8.01
N LEU A 24 22.71 -9.89 -6.72
CA LEU A 24 22.84 -8.63 -6.01
C LEU A 24 23.32 -8.83 -4.58
N SER A 25 24.29 -8.03 -4.13
CA SER A 25 24.74 -8.07 -2.74
C SER A 25 23.70 -7.50 -1.77
N LYS A 26 23.67 -7.99 -0.54
CA LYS A 26 22.79 -7.47 0.53
C LYS A 26 23.01 -5.98 0.82
N LYS A 27 24.26 -5.50 0.70
CA LYS A 27 24.62 -4.09 0.87
C LYS A 27 24.02 -3.23 -0.25
N ALA A 28 24.16 -3.67 -1.50
CA ALA A 28 23.55 -2.96 -2.63
C ALA A 28 22.02 -2.94 -2.55
N ALA A 29 21.40 -4.04 -2.14
CA ALA A 29 19.95 -4.11 -1.93
C ALA A 29 19.46 -3.16 -0.83
N ALA A 30 20.21 -3.06 0.28
CA ALA A 30 19.92 -2.13 1.37
C ALA A 30 19.91 -0.67 0.87
N ILE A 31 20.88 -0.29 0.05
CA ILE A 31 20.94 1.05 -0.58
C ILE A 31 19.76 1.24 -1.53
N LYS A 32 19.49 0.28 -2.44
CA LYS A 32 18.38 0.39 -3.42
C LYS A 32 16.98 0.48 -2.79
N ILE A 33 16.76 -0.20 -1.67
CA ILE A 33 15.47 -0.19 -0.94
C ILE A 33 15.42 0.96 0.10
N CYS A 34 16.54 1.67 0.32
CA CYS A 34 16.72 2.66 1.38
C CYS A 34 16.39 2.11 2.78
N GLN A 35 16.91 0.91 3.08
CA GLN A 35 16.67 0.23 4.36
C GLN A 35 17.95 -0.41 4.90
N THR A 36 17.95 -0.75 6.18
CA THR A 36 19.11 -1.40 6.80
C THR A 36 19.33 -2.82 6.25
N ILE A 37 20.57 -3.28 6.28
CA ILE A 37 20.95 -4.66 5.93
C ILE A 37 20.18 -5.68 6.78
N ARG A 38 19.92 -5.36 8.06
CA ARG A 38 19.05 -6.17 8.93
C ARG A 38 17.66 -6.34 8.32
N ASN A 39 17.06 -5.27 7.81
CA ASN A 39 15.74 -5.37 7.20
C ASN A 39 15.75 -6.17 5.90
N VAL A 40 16.81 -6.05 5.09
CA VAL A 40 17.01 -6.92 3.92
C VAL A 40 17.03 -8.40 4.32
N ASN A 41 17.78 -8.76 5.35
CA ASN A 41 17.81 -10.14 5.87
C ASN A 41 16.43 -10.61 6.36
N LEU A 42 15.67 -9.74 7.04
CA LEU A 42 14.30 -10.05 7.46
C LEU A 42 13.37 -10.25 6.25
N LEU A 43 13.50 -9.44 5.21
CA LEU A 43 12.71 -9.57 3.98
C LEU A 43 13.04 -10.88 3.24
N ILE A 44 14.31 -11.28 3.18
CA ILE A 44 14.72 -12.58 2.63
C ILE A 44 14.05 -13.72 3.42
N LYS A 45 14.13 -13.71 4.75
CA LYS A 45 13.48 -14.72 5.61
C LYS A 45 11.96 -14.77 5.38
N LYS A 46 11.30 -13.61 5.31
CA LYS A 46 9.86 -13.53 5.04
C LYS A 46 9.51 -14.04 3.64
N TYR A 47 10.29 -13.69 2.62
CA TYR A 47 10.07 -14.16 1.25
C TYR A 47 10.17 -15.69 1.17
N LYS A 48 11.19 -16.29 1.80
CA LYS A 48 11.32 -17.76 1.86
C LYS A 48 10.13 -18.43 2.56
N LYS A 49 9.53 -17.78 3.55
CA LYS A 49 8.40 -18.34 4.32
C LYS A 49 7.03 -18.12 3.68
N TYR A 50 6.78 -16.95 3.10
CA TYR A 50 5.44 -16.52 2.66
C TYR A 50 5.38 -16.11 1.18
N GLY A 51 6.50 -16.19 0.45
CA GLY A 51 6.60 -15.78 -0.95
C GLY A 51 6.29 -14.29 -1.14
N TYR A 52 5.57 -13.98 -2.23
CA TYR A 52 5.19 -12.61 -2.59
C TYR A 52 4.24 -11.95 -1.57
N THR A 53 3.48 -12.73 -0.80
CA THR A 53 2.52 -12.20 0.18
C THR A 53 3.20 -11.50 1.36
N ALA A 54 4.48 -11.83 1.62
CA ALA A 54 5.30 -11.20 2.66
C ALA A 54 5.43 -9.67 2.55
N PHE A 55 5.25 -9.13 1.35
CA PHE A 55 5.46 -7.71 1.02
C PHE A 55 4.16 -6.93 0.97
N ILE A 56 3.02 -7.61 1.10
CA ILE A 56 1.71 -6.98 1.25
C ILE A 56 1.70 -6.24 2.58
N HIS A 57 1.41 -4.94 2.56
CA HIS A 57 1.29 -4.20 3.80
C HIS A 57 0.15 -4.77 4.66
N LYS A 58 0.39 -5.02 5.95
CA LYS A 58 -0.60 -5.68 6.84
C LYS A 58 -1.90 -4.89 7.03
N ASN A 59 -1.83 -3.56 6.95
CA ASN A 59 -3.03 -2.71 7.01
C ASN A 59 -3.75 -2.59 5.66
N THR A 60 -3.28 -3.28 4.61
CA THR A 60 -3.99 -3.24 3.33
C THR A 60 -5.36 -3.90 3.49
N GLY A 61 -6.41 -3.20 3.06
CA GLY A 61 -7.78 -3.70 3.14
C GLY A 61 -8.37 -3.64 4.54
N ARG A 62 -7.57 -3.33 5.56
CA ARG A 62 -8.06 -3.09 6.91
C ARG A 62 -8.75 -1.73 6.94
N MET A 63 -10.05 -1.74 7.22
CA MET A 63 -10.79 -0.51 7.51
C MET A 63 -10.35 0.06 8.86
N SER A 64 -10.23 1.38 8.93
CA SER A 64 -10.00 2.07 10.20
C SER A 64 -11.24 1.93 11.09
N ASN A 65 -11.03 1.73 12.39
CA ASN A 65 -12.13 1.74 13.38
C ASN A 65 -12.80 3.12 13.47
N LYS A 66 -12.10 4.19 13.05
CA LYS A 66 -12.63 5.55 12.99
C LYS A 66 -13.28 5.88 11.63
N LYS A 67 -13.40 4.90 10.72
CA LYS A 67 -14.00 5.16 9.41
C LYS A 67 -15.47 5.55 9.59
N ILE A 68 -15.85 6.68 8.99
CA ILE A 68 -17.23 7.15 8.95
C ILE A 68 -18.10 6.08 8.26
N LYS A 69 -19.31 5.86 8.79
CA LYS A 69 -20.27 4.92 8.19
C LYS A 69 -20.65 5.39 6.79
N HIS A 70 -20.78 4.45 5.85
CA HIS A 70 -21.12 4.74 4.45
C HIS A 70 -22.37 5.63 4.32
N GLN A 71 -23.41 5.32 5.09
CA GLN A 71 -24.65 6.09 5.17
C GLN A 71 -24.46 7.58 5.46
N ILE A 72 -23.47 7.93 6.30
CA ILE A 72 -23.17 9.34 6.62
C ILE A 72 -22.49 10.00 5.43
N SER A 73 -21.58 9.31 4.75
CA SER A 73 -20.93 9.79 3.53
C SER A 73 -21.95 10.03 2.41
N ASP A 74 -22.88 9.08 2.21
CA ASP A 74 -23.93 9.20 1.19
C ASP A 74 -24.83 10.40 1.48
N ARG A 75 -25.21 10.59 2.75
CA ARG A 75 -26.02 11.72 3.17
C ARG A 75 -25.32 13.06 2.94
N ILE A 76 -24.00 13.13 3.13
CA ILE A 76 -23.23 14.36 2.86
C ILE A 76 -23.25 14.67 1.35
N ILE A 77 -23.04 13.66 0.50
CA ILE A 77 -23.07 13.82 -0.96
C ILE A 77 -24.47 14.24 -1.42
N ASP A 78 -25.51 13.58 -0.92
CA ASP A 78 -26.91 13.88 -1.22
C ASP A 78 -27.28 15.32 -0.84
N LEU A 79 -26.90 15.77 0.37
CA LEU A 79 -27.11 17.15 0.80
C LEU A 79 -26.38 18.13 -0.12
N TYR A 80 -25.13 17.85 -0.49
CA TYR A 80 -24.34 18.72 -1.35
C TYR A 80 -25.03 18.91 -2.72
N ILE A 81 -25.40 17.82 -3.39
CA ILE A 81 -26.04 17.83 -4.71
C ILE A 81 -27.45 18.41 -4.64
N ASN A 82 -28.31 17.83 -3.81
CA ASN A 82 -29.75 18.10 -3.90
C ASN A 82 -30.21 19.34 -3.12
N LYS A 83 -29.44 19.78 -2.11
CA LYS A 83 -29.84 20.90 -1.24
C LYS A 83 -29.00 22.15 -1.44
N TYR A 84 -27.70 22.01 -1.72
CA TYR A 84 -26.76 23.13 -1.67
C TYR A 84 -26.17 23.52 -3.04
N GLU A 85 -26.28 22.70 -4.08
CA GLU A 85 -25.75 22.98 -5.42
C GLU A 85 -26.37 24.25 -6.05
N ASN A 86 -27.68 24.49 -5.84
CA ASN A 86 -28.37 25.70 -6.32
C ASN A 86 -28.02 27.00 -5.57
N ILE A 87 -27.39 26.90 -4.40
CA ILE A 87 -27.03 28.08 -3.61
C ILE A 87 -25.74 28.72 -4.14
N ILE A 88 -24.82 27.91 -4.66
CA ILE A 88 -23.51 28.39 -5.10
C ILE A 88 -23.59 29.12 -6.46
N ILE A 89 -24.49 28.70 -7.36
CA ILE A 89 -24.64 29.30 -8.70
C ILE A 89 -25.33 30.66 -8.67
N ASN A 90 -26.19 30.94 -7.69
CA ASN A 90 -26.95 32.20 -7.58
C ASN A 90 -26.23 33.32 -6.79
N THR A 91 -24.94 33.15 -6.47
CA THR A 91 -24.18 34.14 -5.66
C THR A 91 -23.07 34.84 -6.46
N PHE A 92 -23.15 34.88 -7.79
CA PHE A 92 -22.27 35.67 -8.67
C PHE A 92 -23.08 36.66 -9.51
#